data_AF-A0A1L9RPA7-F1
#
_entry.id   AF-A0A1L9RPA7-F1
#
_cell.length_a   1.000
_cell.length_b   1.000
_cell.length_c   1.000
_cell.angle_alpha   90.00
_cell.angle_beta   90.00
_cell.angle_gamma   90.00
#
_symmetry.space_group_name_H-M   'P 1'
#
loop_
_entity.id
_entity.type
_entity.pdbx_description
1 polymer ?
#
loop_
_entity_poly.entity_id
_entity_poly.type
_entity_poly.pdbx_seq_one_letter_code
_entity_poly.pdbx_strand_id
1 'polypeptide(L)'
;GPVLKISRNIHNAGAQHGQDTMQQEAADPQDAQLEASEDDPEALVRTTDSSASLQVEYSVLLSPTYQVPVLYFMLRCNHQGPVGIDAVYQNLVPDQYRKELKNVGVMGGISFDYHPGSGAPTFFVHPCNTADAMRDIAGQRGITPDTYLLIWLGLVGNCVNLHMPCELFATNSMQEDTPMHRG
;
A
#
# COMPACT_ATOMS: atom_id res chain seq x y z
N GLY A 1 2.75 16.29 -16.64
CA GLY A 1 1.35 16.66 -16.36
C GLY A 1 1.13 16.77 -14.87
N PRO A 2 -0.03 17.26 -14.40
CA PRO A 2 -0.34 17.27 -12.98
C PRO A 2 -0.33 15.84 -12.45
N VAL A 3 0.39 15.61 -11.35
CA VAL A 3 0.48 14.31 -10.68
C VAL A 3 -0.36 14.40 -9.42
N LEU A 4 -1.42 13.60 -9.34
CA LEU A 4 -2.10 13.38 -8.07
C LEU A 4 -1.17 12.55 -7.19
N LYS A 5 -0.78 13.09 -6.03
CA LYS A 5 0.06 12.41 -5.05
C LYS A 5 -0.71 12.16 -3.77
N ILE A 6 -0.59 10.95 -3.22
CA ILE A 6 -1.22 10.54 -1.97
C ILE A 6 -0.14 9.87 -1.11
N SER A 7 -0.03 10.25 0.16
CA SER A 7 0.93 9.65 1.09
C SER A 7 0.20 9.11 2.32
N ARG A 8 0.58 7.92 2.79
CA ARG A 8 -0.02 7.25 3.96
C ARG A 8 1.06 6.56 4.81
N ASN A 9 0.92 6.63 6.13
CA ASN A 9 1.70 5.82 7.06
C ASN A 9 1.00 4.47 7.33
N ILE A 10 1.79 3.41 7.38
CA ILE A 10 1.39 2.04 7.67
C ILE A 10 1.96 1.68 9.03
N HIS A 11 1.09 1.55 10.03
CA HIS A 11 1.47 1.09 11.37
C HIS A 11 1.45 -0.44 11.37
N ASN A 12 2.62 -1.06 11.60
CA ASN A 12 2.71 -2.51 11.74
C ASN A 12 2.17 -2.92 13.12
N ALA A 13 0.93 -3.40 13.19
CA ALA A 13 0.31 -3.90 14.42
C ALA A 13 0.74 -5.34 14.79
N GLY A 14 1.90 -5.80 14.29
CA GLY A 14 2.32 -7.21 14.33
C GLY A 14 3.39 -7.57 15.36
N ALA A 15 3.65 -6.75 16.38
CA ALA A 15 4.58 -7.08 17.45
C ALA A 15 3.86 -7.18 18.81
N GLN A 16 3.06 -8.23 19.00
CA GLN A 16 2.64 -8.65 20.34
C GLN A 16 3.34 -9.96 20.70
N HIS A 17 4.49 -9.78 21.36
CA HIS A 17 4.90 -10.46 22.59
C HIS A 17 4.31 -11.86 22.83
N GLY A 18 5.02 -12.89 22.37
CA GLY A 18 4.90 -14.24 22.92
C GLY A 18 5.99 -14.45 23.97
N GLN A 19 5.65 -14.29 25.26
CA GLN A 19 6.46 -14.80 26.37
C GLN A 19 5.52 -15.14 27.53
N ASP A 20 5.32 -16.44 27.77
CA ASP A 20 5.13 -16.98 29.11
C ASP A 20 5.40 -18.48 29.07
N THR A 21 6.62 -18.85 29.44
CA THR A 21 6.95 -20.21 29.89
C THR A 21 8.00 -20.06 30.98
N MET A 22 7.51 -19.90 32.21
CA MET A 22 8.31 -20.07 33.41
C MET A 22 8.68 -21.55 33.54
N GLN A 23 9.98 -21.86 33.45
CA GLN A 23 10.54 -23.09 33.99
C GLN A 23 11.58 -22.71 35.03
N GLN A 24 11.36 -23.24 36.23
CA GLN A 24 12.07 -22.93 37.45
C GLN A 24 12.74 -24.24 37.89
N GLU A 25 14.06 -24.36 37.71
CA GLU A 25 14.86 -25.43 38.28
C GLU A 25 16.13 -24.88 38.92
N ALA A 26 16.56 -25.57 39.98
CA ALA A 26 17.26 -25.05 41.12
C ALA A 26 18.80 -25.11 41.04
N ALA A 27 19.42 -24.16 41.74
CA ALA A 27 20.74 -24.08 42.38
C ALA A 27 21.84 -25.16 42.16
N ASP A 28 23.07 -24.70 41.89
CA ASP A 28 24.26 -24.87 42.76
C ASP A 28 25.39 -23.85 42.39
N PRO A 29 26.19 -23.29 43.34
CA PRO A 29 27.00 -22.09 43.09
C PRO A 29 28.52 -22.31 43.23
N GLN A 30 29.27 -22.41 42.13
CA GLN A 30 30.74 -22.38 42.17
C GLN A 30 31.32 -21.80 40.87
N ASP A 31 31.67 -20.51 40.88
CA ASP A 31 32.97 -19.96 40.45
C ASP A 31 32.83 -18.44 40.23
N ALA A 32 33.38 -17.68 41.17
CA ALA A 32 33.51 -16.24 41.08
C ALA A 32 34.75 -15.92 40.25
N GLN A 33 34.58 -15.70 38.94
CA GLN A 33 35.58 -15.01 38.13
C GLN A 33 35.03 -13.64 37.74
N LEU A 34 35.63 -12.62 38.35
CA LEU A 34 35.37 -11.20 38.15
C LEU A 34 35.81 -10.80 36.73
N GLU A 35 34.86 -10.76 35.79
CA GLU A 35 35.05 -10.04 34.54
C GLU A 35 34.69 -8.57 34.81
N ALA A 36 35.70 -7.71 34.85
CA ALA A 36 35.53 -6.27 34.99
C ALA A 36 34.75 -5.76 33.76
N SER A 37 33.50 -5.38 33.95
CA SER A 37 32.75 -4.62 32.95
C SER A 37 33.39 -3.24 32.85
N GLU A 38 34.16 -3.00 31.80
CA GLU A 38 34.55 -1.66 31.40
C GLU A 38 33.28 -0.93 30.94
N ASP A 39 32.69 -0.18 31.85
CA ASP A 39 31.57 0.73 31.59
C ASP A 39 32.12 1.88 30.74
N ASP A 40 31.97 1.78 29.42
CA ASP A 40 32.25 2.86 28.48
C ASP A 40 31.09 3.87 28.51
N PRO A 41 31.28 5.08 29.07
CA PRO A 41 30.23 6.10 29.12
C PRO A 41 29.89 6.68 27.72
N GLU A 42 30.58 6.29 26.65
CA GLU A 42 30.24 6.65 25.27
C GLU A 42 29.30 5.64 24.57
N ALA A 43 28.87 4.57 25.26
CA ALA A 43 27.85 3.67 24.74
C ALA A 43 26.50 4.39 24.63
N LEU A 44 26.22 4.97 23.45
CA LEU A 44 24.92 5.53 23.10
C LEU A 44 23.83 4.48 23.34
N VAL A 45 23.06 4.68 24.41
CA VAL A 45 21.82 3.92 24.68
C VAL A 45 20.87 4.16 23.52
N ARG A 46 20.91 3.28 22.51
CA ARG A 46 19.84 3.19 21.54
C ARG A 46 18.65 2.60 22.27
N THR A 47 17.81 3.46 22.81
CA THR A 47 16.44 3.10 23.19
C THR A 47 15.76 2.55 21.94
N THR A 48 15.74 1.22 21.81
CA THR A 48 15.06 0.52 20.72
C THR A 48 13.56 0.51 21.01
N ASP A 49 12.95 1.70 20.92
CA ASP A 49 11.51 1.86 20.81
C ASP A 49 11.16 2.62 19.51
N SER A 50 12.01 2.49 18.49
CA SER A 50 11.66 2.91 17.14
C SER A 50 10.80 1.81 16.51
N SER A 51 9.50 1.79 16.80
CA SER A 51 8.55 1.03 15.99
C SER A 51 8.80 1.40 14.52
N ALA A 52 9.24 0.43 13.71
CA ALA A 52 9.55 0.69 12.31
C ALA A 52 8.26 1.13 11.61
N SER A 53 8.18 2.41 11.30
CA SER A 53 7.04 3.00 10.59
C SER A 53 7.29 2.89 9.10
N LEU A 54 6.33 2.32 8.37
CA LEU A 54 6.38 2.25 6.91
C LEU A 54 5.53 3.40 6.35
N GLN A 55 6.01 4.04 5.29
CA GLN A 55 5.29 5.07 4.57
C GLN A 55 5.14 4.65 3.11
N VAL A 56 3.94 4.76 2.57
CA VAL A 56 3.68 4.57 1.14
C VAL A 56 3.33 5.91 0.50
N GLU A 57 3.96 6.17 -0.64
CA GLU A 57 3.65 7.29 -1.52
C GLU A 57 3.06 6.73 -2.82
N TYR A 58 1.92 7.27 -3.25
CA TYR A 58 1.26 6.96 -4.51
C TYR A 58 1.32 8.18 -5.43
N SER A 59 1.38 7.91 -6.72
CA SER A 59 1.26 8.92 -7.77
C SER A 59 0.50 8.38 -8.97
N VAL A 60 -0.37 9.21 -9.55
CA VAL A 60 -1.15 8.83 -10.74
C VAL A 60 -0.67 9.62 -11.94
N LEU A 61 -0.35 8.91 -13.02
CA LEU A 61 0.05 9.49 -14.30
C LEU A 61 -0.72 8.83 -15.44
N LEU A 62 -1.03 9.59 -16.48
CA LEU A 62 -1.63 9.05 -17.70
C LEU A 62 -0.56 8.38 -18.55
N SER A 63 -0.78 7.11 -18.95
CA SER A 63 0.09 6.43 -19.91
C SER A 63 -0.12 6.99 -21.32
N PRO A 64 0.92 7.49 -22.01
CA PRO A 64 0.80 7.91 -23.41
C PRO A 64 0.47 6.73 -24.34
N THR A 65 1.02 5.55 -24.04
CA THR A 65 0.86 4.34 -24.86
C THR A 65 -0.50 3.69 -24.67
N TYR A 66 -0.91 3.48 -23.42
CA TYR A 66 -2.14 2.76 -23.11
C TYR A 66 -3.36 3.68 -22.99
N GLN A 67 -3.17 4.99 -22.91
CA GLN A 67 -4.24 5.98 -22.76
C GLN A 67 -5.14 5.73 -21.54
N VAL A 68 -4.58 5.15 -20.48
CA VAL A 68 -5.23 4.91 -19.18
C VAL A 68 -4.36 5.46 -18.04
N PRO A 69 -4.94 5.79 -16.88
CA PRO A 69 -4.16 6.16 -15.72
C PRO A 69 -3.35 4.97 -15.18
N VAL A 70 -2.15 5.27 -14.70
CA VAL A 70 -1.19 4.31 -14.15
C VAL A 70 -0.90 4.72 -12.71
N LEU A 71 -1.02 3.76 -11.80
CA LEU A 71 -0.73 3.96 -10.39
C LEU A 71 0.72 3.56 -10.11
N TYR A 72 1.54 4.56 -9.83
CA TYR A 72 2.90 4.42 -9.34
C TYR A 72 2.90 4.49 -7.82
N PHE A 73 3.77 3.73 -7.17
CA PHE A 73 3.90 3.76 -5.73
C PHE A 73 5.30 3.37 -5.24
N MET A 74 5.63 3.84 -4.05
CA MET A 74 6.90 3.57 -3.39
C MET A 74 6.66 3.34 -1.91
N LEU A 75 7.25 2.27 -1.38
CA LEU A 75 7.25 1.94 0.03
C LEU A 75 8.60 2.34 0.64
N ARG A 76 8.54 3.16 1.69
CA ARG A 76 9.68 3.66 2.46
C ARG A 76 9.59 3.15 3.89
N CYS A 77 10.73 2.88 4.50
CA CYS A 77 10.84 2.57 5.92
C CYS A 77 11.61 3.71 6.59
N ASN A 78 11.16 4.20 7.75
CA ASN A 78 11.78 5.38 8.39
C ASN A 78 13.28 5.24 8.69
N HIS A 79 13.79 4.02 8.74
CA HIS A 79 15.19 3.72 9.07
C HIS A 79 15.97 3.08 7.91
N GLN A 80 15.32 2.83 6.77
CA GLN A 80 15.93 2.11 5.65
C GLN A 80 15.52 2.74 4.31
N GLY A 81 16.36 2.54 3.28
CA GLY A 81 16.11 3.02 1.93
C GLY A 81 14.90 2.37 1.26
N PRO A 82 14.77 2.48 -0.08
CA PRO A 82 13.67 1.89 -0.83
C PRO A 82 13.49 0.40 -0.49
N VAL A 83 12.23 0.01 -0.27
CA VAL A 83 11.88 -1.35 0.11
C VAL A 83 11.73 -2.23 -1.12
N GLY A 84 12.22 -3.47 -1.06
CA GLY A 84 12.13 -4.45 -2.15
C GLY A 84 10.71 -4.95 -2.43
N ILE A 85 10.53 -5.59 -3.57
CA ILE A 85 9.22 -6.09 -4.04
C ILE A 85 8.58 -7.10 -3.07
N ASP A 86 9.36 -7.92 -2.37
CA ASP A 86 8.82 -8.89 -1.41
C ASP A 86 8.09 -8.20 -0.25
N ALA A 87 8.68 -7.13 0.27
CA ALA A 87 8.08 -6.38 1.35
C ALA A 87 6.89 -5.52 0.87
N VAL A 88 6.84 -5.14 -0.42
CA VAL A 88 5.61 -4.61 -1.03
C VAL A 88 4.49 -5.64 -0.98
N TYR A 89 4.74 -6.88 -1.43
CA TYR A 89 3.71 -7.92 -1.38
C TYR A 89 3.27 -8.24 0.05
N GLN A 90 4.20 -8.24 1.01
CA GLN A 90 3.91 -8.55 2.41
C GLN A 90 3.12 -7.45 3.12
N ASN A 91 3.49 -6.17 2.92
CA ASN A 91 2.97 -5.07 3.72
C ASN A 91 1.89 -4.23 3.00
N LEU A 92 1.89 -4.24 1.66
CA LEU A 92 1.04 -3.36 0.87
C LEU A 92 -0.03 -4.10 0.08
N VAL A 93 0.24 -5.31 -0.40
CA VAL A 93 -0.71 -6.07 -1.22
C VAL A 93 -1.60 -6.95 -0.32
N PRO A 94 -2.94 -6.72 -0.30
CA PRO A 94 -3.86 -7.58 0.43
C PRO A 94 -3.81 -9.03 -0.09
N ASP A 95 -3.99 -10.00 0.80
CA ASP A 95 -3.85 -11.44 0.48
C ASP A 95 -4.66 -11.89 -0.72
N GLN A 96 -5.89 -11.38 -0.85
CA GLN A 96 -6.81 -11.70 -1.94
C GLN A 96 -6.27 -11.33 -3.33
N TYR A 97 -5.43 -10.28 -3.43
CA TYR A 97 -4.88 -9.80 -4.70
C TYR A 97 -3.48 -10.34 -5.01
N ARG A 98 -2.79 -10.96 -4.04
CA ARG A 98 -1.41 -11.45 -4.23
C ARG A 98 -1.27 -12.44 -5.38
N LYS A 99 -2.23 -13.38 -5.52
CA LYS A 99 -2.18 -14.39 -6.59
C LYS A 99 -2.39 -13.75 -7.97
N GLU A 100 -3.35 -12.85 -8.09
CA GLU A 100 -3.66 -12.18 -9.37
C GLU A 100 -2.52 -11.27 -9.82
N LEU A 101 -1.93 -10.50 -8.91
CA LEU A 101 -0.80 -9.62 -9.20
C LEU A 101 0.48 -10.40 -9.56
N LYS A 102 0.66 -11.59 -8.98
CA LYS A 102 1.78 -12.48 -9.34
C LYS A 102 1.58 -13.13 -10.71
N ASN A 103 0.32 -13.36 -11.13
CA ASN A 103 -0.01 -14.12 -12.34
C ASN A 103 -0.47 -13.25 -13.53
N VAL A 104 -0.18 -11.94 -13.55
CA VAL A 104 -0.64 -11.00 -14.59
C VAL A 104 -2.15 -11.15 -14.85
N GLY A 105 -2.94 -11.03 -13.78
CA GLY A 105 -4.40 -11.13 -13.83
C GLY A 105 -5.09 -9.90 -14.44
N VAL A 106 -6.41 -9.75 -14.20
CA VAL A 106 -7.23 -8.63 -14.70
C VAL A 106 -6.67 -7.27 -14.27
N MET A 107 -6.07 -7.22 -13.07
CA MET A 107 -5.44 -6.03 -12.48
C MET A 107 -4.06 -5.69 -13.06
N GLY A 108 -3.49 -6.54 -13.92
CA GLY A 108 -2.08 -6.46 -14.33
C GLY A 108 -1.12 -7.01 -13.27
N GLY A 109 0.18 -6.90 -13.52
CA GLY A 109 1.25 -7.26 -12.55
C GLY A 109 1.93 -6.04 -11.96
N ILE A 110 2.58 -6.20 -10.80
CA ILE A 110 3.45 -5.15 -10.25
C ILE A 110 4.79 -5.17 -11.01
N SER A 111 5.18 -4.01 -11.53
CA SER A 111 6.45 -3.79 -12.23
C SER A 111 7.28 -2.72 -11.53
N PHE A 112 8.56 -2.62 -11.90
CA PHE A 112 9.51 -1.65 -11.36
C PHE A 112 10.12 -0.83 -12.50
N ASP A 113 10.18 0.48 -12.33
CA ASP A 113 10.81 1.42 -13.27
C ASP A 113 11.15 2.74 -12.55
N TYR A 114 11.50 3.78 -13.29
CA TYR A 114 11.74 5.12 -12.79
C TYR A 114 10.51 6.01 -12.96
N HIS A 115 10.17 6.75 -11.91
CA HIS A 115 9.01 7.64 -11.91
C HIS A 115 9.22 8.77 -12.95
N PRO A 116 8.34 8.95 -13.94
CA PRO A 116 8.57 9.87 -15.07
C PRO A 116 8.78 11.34 -14.65
N GLY A 117 8.21 11.76 -13.51
CA GLY A 117 8.33 13.13 -13.03
C GLY A 117 9.51 13.39 -12.10
N SER A 118 10.07 12.37 -11.45
CA SER A 118 11.12 12.55 -10.42
C SER A 118 12.41 11.78 -10.71
N GLY A 119 12.39 10.84 -11.66
CA GLY A 119 13.52 9.96 -11.94
C GLY A 119 13.88 9.01 -10.79
N ALA A 120 13.03 8.89 -9.77
CA ALA A 120 13.27 8.01 -8.63
C ALA A 120 12.79 6.58 -8.94
N PRO A 121 13.48 5.54 -8.43
CA PRO A 121 13.01 4.16 -8.54
C PRO A 121 11.63 4.02 -7.87
N THR A 122 10.69 3.37 -8.56
CA THR A 122 9.31 3.21 -8.12
C THR A 122 8.71 1.91 -8.63
N PHE A 123 7.70 1.40 -7.94
CA PHE A 123 6.85 0.35 -8.46
C PHE A 123 5.64 0.98 -9.17
N PHE A 124 4.99 0.20 -10.03
CA PHE A 124 3.72 0.56 -10.63
C PHE A 124 2.89 -0.67 -10.96
N VAL A 125 1.57 -0.49 -11.03
CA VAL A 125 0.67 -1.52 -11.54
C VAL A 125 0.64 -1.43 -13.07
N HIS A 126 0.99 -2.53 -13.75
CA HIS A 126 1.12 -2.53 -15.20
C HIS A 126 -0.26 -2.36 -15.88
N PRO A 127 -0.44 -1.37 -16.78
CA PRO A 127 -1.76 -0.98 -17.27
C PRO A 127 -2.30 -1.84 -18.43
N CYS A 128 -1.60 -2.91 -18.83
CA CYS A 128 -1.91 -3.65 -20.06
C CYS A 128 -3.35 -4.18 -20.14
N ASN A 129 -3.91 -4.58 -18.99
CA ASN A 129 -5.26 -5.15 -18.92
C ASN A 129 -6.29 -4.12 -18.42
N THR A 130 -5.85 -2.92 -18.02
CA THR A 130 -6.71 -1.92 -17.40
C THR A 130 -7.78 -1.41 -18.36
N ALA A 131 -7.44 -1.17 -19.63
CA ALA A 131 -8.40 -0.67 -20.61
C ALA A 131 -9.56 -1.66 -20.84
N ASP A 132 -9.24 -2.96 -20.95
CA ASP A 132 -10.23 -4.01 -21.12
C ASP A 132 -11.09 -4.19 -19.87
N ALA A 133 -10.47 -4.24 -18.69
CA ALA A 133 -11.19 -4.33 -17.42
C ALA A 133 -12.14 -3.14 -17.21
N MET A 134 -11.70 -1.91 -17.53
CA MET A 134 -12.54 -0.71 -17.44
C MET A 134 -13.72 -0.78 -18.39
N ARG A 135 -13.52 -1.28 -19.62
CA ARG A 135 -14.60 -1.47 -20.60
C ARG A 135 -15.60 -2.50 -20.13
N ASP A 136 -15.14 -3.62 -19.57
CA ASP A 136 -16.02 -4.69 -19.08
C ASP A 136 -16.89 -4.22 -17.91
N ILE A 137 -16.35 -3.38 -17.01
CA ILE A 137 -17.09 -2.79 -15.89
C ILE A 137 -18.07 -1.70 -16.38
N ALA A 138 -17.64 -0.83 -17.30
CA ALA A 138 -18.49 0.22 -17.85
C ALA A 138 -19.64 -0.33 -18.73
N GLY A 139 -19.40 -1.48 -19.36
CA GLY A 139 -20.32 -2.09 -20.31
C GLY A 139 -20.60 -1.16 -21.50
N GLN A 140 -21.88 -1.02 -21.85
CA GLN A 140 -22.33 -0.12 -22.94
C GLN A 140 -22.67 1.29 -22.45
N ARG A 141 -22.36 1.64 -21.20
CA ARG A 141 -22.73 2.93 -20.62
C ARG A 141 -21.65 3.96 -20.93
N GLY A 142 -22.08 5.17 -21.30
CA GLY A 142 -21.19 6.33 -21.26
C GLY A 142 -20.86 6.66 -19.80
N ILE A 143 -19.58 6.64 -19.43
CA ILE A 143 -19.12 6.98 -18.09
C ILE A 143 -18.47 8.37 -18.11
N THR A 144 -18.80 9.19 -17.11
CA THR A 144 -18.14 10.48 -16.93
C THR A 144 -16.68 10.27 -16.49
N PRO A 145 -15.79 11.25 -16.72
CA PRO A 145 -14.41 11.18 -16.24
C PRO A 145 -14.31 10.91 -14.72
N ASP A 146 -15.19 11.49 -13.91
CA ASP A 146 -15.25 11.27 -12.47
C ASP A 146 -15.57 9.81 -12.14
N THR A 147 -16.59 9.26 -12.81
CA THR A 147 -16.99 7.85 -12.64
C THR A 147 -15.89 6.90 -13.11
N TYR A 148 -15.23 7.23 -14.22
CA TYR A 148 -14.07 6.48 -14.71
C TYR A 148 -12.97 6.41 -13.66
N LEU A 149 -12.60 7.55 -13.05
CA LEU A 149 -11.54 7.59 -12.05
C LEU A 149 -11.93 6.85 -10.77
N LEU A 150 -13.19 6.92 -10.33
CA LEU A 150 -13.68 6.16 -9.18
C LEU A 150 -13.60 4.64 -9.41
N ILE A 151 -14.08 4.17 -10.57
CA ILE A 151 -14.03 2.75 -10.94
C ILE A 151 -12.56 2.30 -11.07
N TRP A 152 -11.75 3.07 -11.79
CA TRP A 152 -10.34 2.76 -11.99
C TRP A 152 -9.58 2.67 -10.67
N LEU A 153 -9.84 3.60 -9.74
CA LEU A 153 -9.18 3.62 -8.44
C LEU A 153 -9.65 2.46 -7.55
N GLY A 154 -10.94 2.08 -7.63
CA GLY A 154 -11.44 0.87 -6.97
C GLY A 154 -10.88 -0.42 -7.56
N LEU A 155 -10.60 -0.44 -8.86
CA LEU A 155 -9.94 -1.57 -9.52
C LEU A 155 -8.47 -1.63 -9.09
N VAL A 156 -7.66 -0.65 -9.50
CA VAL A 156 -6.19 -0.68 -9.38
C VAL A 156 -5.70 -0.35 -7.97
N GLY A 157 -6.34 0.60 -7.28
CA GLY A 157 -5.91 1.09 -5.97
C GLY A 157 -6.04 0.03 -4.87
N ASN A 158 -7.13 -0.74 -4.89
CA ASN A 158 -7.40 -1.77 -3.88
C ASN A 158 -6.32 -2.87 -3.85
N CYS A 159 -5.69 -3.17 -4.98
CA CYS A 159 -4.61 -4.15 -5.08
C CYS A 159 -3.34 -3.77 -4.31
N VAL A 160 -3.16 -2.47 -4.04
CA VAL A 160 -2.03 -1.93 -3.29
C VAL A 160 -2.50 -1.18 -2.04
N ASN A 161 -3.66 -1.57 -1.48
CA ASN A 161 -4.21 -1.03 -0.23
C ASN A 161 -4.50 0.48 -0.27
N LEU A 162 -4.70 1.04 -1.47
CA LEU A 162 -5.26 2.37 -1.69
C LEU A 162 -6.78 2.28 -1.83
N HIS A 163 -7.47 2.15 -0.69
CA HIS A 163 -8.93 2.04 -0.65
C HIS A 163 -9.64 3.39 -0.80
N MET A 164 -10.78 3.34 -1.47
CA MET A 164 -11.71 4.46 -1.62
C MET A 164 -12.75 4.50 -0.48
N PRO A 165 -12.99 5.67 0.14
CA PRO A 165 -14.08 5.84 1.10
C PRO A 165 -15.44 5.51 0.47
N CYS A 166 -16.27 4.73 1.18
CA CYS A 166 -17.58 4.29 0.68
C CYS A 166 -18.54 5.46 0.44
N GLU A 167 -18.35 6.57 1.15
CA GLU A 167 -19.16 7.78 1.05
C GLU A 167 -19.12 8.41 -0.34
N LEU A 168 -18.02 8.19 -1.08
CA LEU A 168 -17.89 8.66 -2.47
C LEU A 168 -18.87 7.97 -3.44
N PHE A 169 -19.45 6.85 -3.03
CA PHE A 169 -20.47 6.12 -3.81
C PHE A 169 -21.89 6.42 -3.32
N ALA A 170 -22.06 7.17 -2.23
CA ALA A 170 -23.37 7.43 -1.63
C ALA A 170 -24.14 8.58 -2.32
N THR A 171 -23.49 9.41 -3.13
CA THR A 171 -24.06 10.68 -3.63
C THR A 171 -24.98 10.55 -4.86
N ASN A 172 -25.39 9.35 -5.27
CA ASN A 172 -26.18 9.18 -6.51
C ASN A 172 -27.59 8.58 -6.32
N SER A 173 -28.17 8.63 -5.11
CA SER A 173 -29.49 8.02 -4.82
C SER A 173 -30.62 9.00 -4.51
N MET A 174 -30.45 10.32 -4.67
CA MET A 174 -31.50 11.30 -4.37
C MET A 174 -31.63 12.41 -5.42
N GLN A 175 -32.01 12.09 -6.67
CA GLN A 175 -32.63 13.08 -7.55
C GLN A 175 -33.42 12.45 -8.70
N GLU A 176 -34.52 11.73 -8.41
CA GLU A 176 -35.65 11.68 -9.36
C GLU A 176 -36.94 11.27 -8.61
N ASP A 177 -37.61 12.26 -8.03
CA ASP A 177 -39.04 12.16 -7.74
C ASP A 177 -39.62 13.58 -7.78
N THR A 178 -40.13 13.96 -8.95
CA THR A 178 -41.06 15.08 -9.04
C THR A 178 -42.28 14.60 -9.83
N PRO A 179 -43.41 14.27 -9.15
CA PRO A 179 -44.61 13.87 -9.85
C PRO A 179 -45.22 15.11 -10.52
N MET A 180 -45.15 15.19 -11.85
CA MET A 180 -45.96 16.12 -12.63
C MET A 180 -47.43 15.71 -12.50
N HIS A 181 -48.16 16.50 -11.71
CA HIS A 181 -49.60 16.40 -11.54
C HIS A 181 -50.33 16.58 -12.88
N ARG A 182 -51.32 15.71 -13.09
CA ARG A 182 -52.36 15.84 -14.10
C ARG A 182 -53.13 17.16 -13.90
N GLY A 183 -53.31 17.91 -14.98
CA GLY A 183 -54.25 19.03 -15.12
C GLY A 183 -54.67 19.14 -16.57
#